data_AF-A0A5N6JHH1-F1
#
_entry.id   AF-A0A5N6JHH1-F1
#
_cell.length_a   1.000
_cell.length_b   1.000
_cell.length_c   1.000
_cell.angle_alpha   90.00
_cell.angle_beta   90.00
_cell.angle_gamma   90.00
#
_symmetry.space_group_name_H-M   'P 1'
#
loop_
_entity.id
_entity.type
_entity.pdbx_description
1 polymer ?
#
loop_
_entity_poly.entity_id
_entity_poly.type
_entity_poly.pdbx_seq_one_letter_code
_entity_poly.pdbx_strand_id
1 'polypeptide(L)'
;MASTSQATPKFPTVPVVVPKVEFPSKPGQPKVSETKPNNSNTNQTNVIKSEGDNIHVNTTSSPAIKQDSDASKQVSESEMQLVSSLAKLQELEAMIHQLRTLLPDRLLEPLVPIVNPKAAAGRAVPRSPQMLYEQLSQAAKAGVAEVTEFQNMWRSPEMNAVWERVDAQIKENGGQLLQPTGVWDRNYGTLLEELVKEENARMEQQRKSEEELERSRIQSTEGGWRAIVDSFIQKNVPGVRVLPSKSETSVTVVLPKAGMTFKVHTIGGSEVNGVPEWQVSSRTMPGQVKTKLESAVSDCLNSRSRQWDLAYLLDMISSYSDVKQTPCVKCGRMTDNAAQLPAVRQQKQPSDPQQPPIWEAYHPSCI
;
A
#
# COMPACT_ATOMS: atom_id res chain seq x y z
N MET A 1 -69.08 -4.53 22.31
CA MET A 1 -69.58 -3.69 21.20
C MET A 1 -69.28 -2.24 21.53
N ALA A 2 -68.44 -1.60 20.71
CA ALA A 2 -68.40 -0.17 20.37
C ALA A 2 -66.97 0.21 20.01
N SER A 3 -66.75 0.34 18.70
CA SER A 3 -65.52 0.80 18.06
C SER A 3 -65.38 2.31 18.15
N THR A 4 -64.16 2.82 18.32
CA THR A 4 -63.81 4.20 17.99
C THR A 4 -62.48 4.25 17.24
N SER A 5 -62.59 4.53 15.95
CA SER A 5 -61.50 4.76 15.00
C SER A 5 -60.78 6.07 15.30
N GLN A 6 -59.45 6.06 15.38
CA GLN A 6 -58.63 7.26 15.34
C GLN A 6 -58.21 7.57 13.90
N ALA A 7 -58.50 8.78 13.45
CA ALA A 7 -58.10 9.32 12.16
C ALA A 7 -56.65 9.84 12.22
N THR A 8 -55.85 9.48 11.21
CA THR A 8 -54.51 10.05 10.96
C THR A 8 -54.61 11.40 10.24
N PRO A 9 -53.79 12.41 10.61
CA PRO A 9 -53.73 13.67 9.86
C PRO A 9 -52.94 13.48 8.55
N LYS A 10 -53.55 13.89 7.44
CA LYS A 10 -52.90 14.01 6.12
C LYS A 10 -52.11 15.32 6.07
N PHE A 11 -50.81 15.24 5.82
CA PHE A 11 -50.00 16.41 5.47
C PHE A 11 -50.04 16.64 3.95
N PRO A 12 -50.17 17.88 3.46
CA PRO A 12 -50.16 18.17 2.04
C PRO A 12 -48.74 18.08 1.46
N THR A 13 -48.58 17.31 0.39
CA THR A 13 -47.36 17.24 -0.42
C THR A 13 -47.29 18.48 -1.31
N VAL A 14 -46.35 19.38 -1.06
CA VAL A 14 -46.06 20.50 -1.96
C VAL A 14 -44.91 20.09 -2.89
N PRO A 15 -45.04 20.19 -4.22
CA PRO A 15 -43.94 19.90 -5.13
C PRO A 15 -42.86 20.98 -4.99
N VAL A 16 -41.65 20.57 -4.60
CA VAL A 16 -40.46 21.43 -4.60
C VAL A 16 -39.96 21.55 -6.04
N VAL A 17 -40.15 22.73 -6.63
CA VAL A 17 -39.57 23.10 -7.91
C VAL A 17 -38.09 23.40 -7.71
N VAL A 18 -37.21 22.57 -8.29
CA VAL A 18 -35.77 22.84 -8.33
C VAL A 18 -35.52 23.81 -9.49
N PRO A 19 -34.89 24.99 -9.26
CA PRO A 19 -34.55 25.92 -10.33
C PRO A 19 -33.52 25.30 -11.28
N LYS A 20 -33.84 25.35 -12.58
CA LYS A 20 -32.91 25.01 -13.66
C LYS A 20 -31.81 26.07 -13.71
N VAL A 21 -30.57 25.67 -13.37
CA VAL A 21 -29.39 26.54 -13.50
C VAL A 21 -28.92 26.46 -14.95
N GLU A 22 -29.29 27.46 -15.76
CA GLU A 22 -28.75 27.63 -17.12
C GLU A 22 -27.41 28.36 -17.04
N PHE A 23 -26.37 27.73 -17.59
CA PHE A 23 -25.06 28.37 -17.80
C PHE A 23 -25.02 29.06 -19.17
N PRO A 24 -24.46 30.28 -19.28
CA PRO A 24 -24.39 30.98 -20.56
C PRO A 24 -23.40 30.29 -21.51
N SER A 25 -23.88 29.93 -22.70
CA SER A 25 -23.08 29.35 -23.78
C SER A 25 -22.18 30.42 -24.43
N LYS A 26 -20.88 30.11 -24.61
CA LYS A 26 -19.98 30.91 -25.44
C LYS A 26 -20.36 30.77 -26.94
N PRO A 27 -20.39 31.85 -27.73
CA PRO A 27 -20.68 31.78 -29.15
C PRO A 27 -19.42 31.46 -29.96
N GLY A 28 -19.47 30.42 -30.79
CA GLY A 28 -18.45 30.20 -31.82
C GLY A 28 -18.36 28.78 -32.36
N GLN A 29 -18.89 28.60 -33.58
CA GLN A 29 -18.55 27.56 -34.56
C GLN A 29 -19.28 26.20 -34.55
N PRO A 30 -19.41 25.53 -35.72
CA PRO A 30 -20.70 25.37 -36.37
C PRO A 30 -21.23 23.93 -36.46
N LYS A 31 -22.54 23.85 -36.73
CA LYS A 31 -23.35 22.68 -37.13
C LYS A 31 -22.61 21.68 -38.03
N VAL A 32 -22.62 20.41 -37.64
CA VAL A 32 -22.48 19.26 -38.55
C VAL A 32 -23.63 18.28 -38.28
N SER A 33 -24.14 17.76 -39.39
CA SER A 33 -25.43 17.14 -39.60
C SER A 33 -25.58 15.73 -39.01
N GLU A 34 -26.84 15.40 -38.70
CA GLU A 34 -27.34 14.07 -38.36
C GLU A 34 -26.98 13.03 -39.43
N THR A 35 -26.64 11.82 -38.99
CA THR A 35 -26.74 10.62 -39.83
C THR A 35 -27.21 9.44 -38.98
N LYS A 36 -28.45 9.01 -39.23
CA LYS A 36 -28.99 7.70 -38.80
C LYS A 36 -28.31 6.60 -39.62
N PRO A 37 -28.14 5.38 -39.08
CA PRO A 37 -29.09 4.35 -39.50
C PRO A 37 -29.52 3.34 -38.42
N ASN A 38 -30.69 2.78 -38.68
CA ASN A 38 -31.32 1.62 -38.04
C ASN A 38 -30.40 0.40 -37.99
N ASN A 39 -30.53 -0.43 -36.96
CA ASN A 39 -30.89 -1.83 -37.20
C ASN A 39 -31.54 -2.51 -36.00
N SER A 40 -32.61 -3.24 -36.32
CA SER A 40 -33.42 -4.08 -35.45
C SER A 40 -32.81 -5.49 -35.37
N ASN A 41 -32.89 -6.15 -34.20
CA ASN A 41 -33.18 -7.59 -34.03
C ASN A 41 -33.05 -7.95 -32.54
N THR A 42 -34.15 -8.08 -31.79
CA THR A 42 -34.93 -9.32 -31.51
C THR A 42 -34.24 -10.30 -30.55
N ASN A 43 -34.71 -10.23 -29.30
CA ASN A 43 -34.86 -11.23 -28.24
C ASN A 43 -34.57 -12.70 -28.58
N GLN A 44 -33.91 -13.41 -27.65
CA GLN A 44 -34.38 -14.73 -27.21
C GLN A 44 -33.84 -15.11 -25.82
N THR A 45 -34.76 -15.19 -24.87
CA THR A 45 -34.63 -15.74 -23.52
C THR A 45 -35.00 -17.21 -23.58
N ASN A 46 -34.19 -18.12 -23.01
CA ASN A 46 -34.62 -19.49 -22.74
C ASN A 46 -34.33 -19.87 -21.29
N VAL A 47 -35.43 -20.15 -20.60
CA VAL A 47 -35.55 -20.81 -19.30
C VAL A 47 -35.55 -22.31 -19.53
N ILE A 48 -34.81 -23.09 -18.75
CA ILE A 48 -35.06 -24.54 -18.61
C ILE A 48 -34.99 -24.92 -17.13
N LYS A 49 -36.01 -25.65 -16.69
CA LYS A 49 -36.24 -26.20 -15.36
C LYS A 49 -36.29 -27.74 -15.45
N SER A 50 -35.61 -28.40 -14.50
CA SER A 50 -35.96 -29.64 -13.76
C SER A 50 -35.88 -31.07 -14.36
N GLU A 51 -35.44 -31.97 -13.43
CA GLU A 51 -35.60 -33.46 -13.31
C GLU A 51 -34.76 -34.35 -14.24
N GLY A 52 -34.14 -35.47 -13.85
CA GLY A 52 -34.02 -36.28 -12.63
C GLY A 52 -33.39 -37.66 -13.01
N ASP A 53 -32.81 -38.36 -12.03
CA ASP A 53 -32.34 -39.78 -11.97
C ASP A 53 -30.88 -40.22 -12.20
N ASN A 54 -30.51 -41.17 -11.32
CA ASN A 54 -29.22 -41.71 -10.90
C ASN A 54 -28.59 -42.77 -11.83
N ILE A 55 -27.25 -42.82 -11.95
CA ILE A 55 -26.43 -44.07 -11.96
C ILE A 55 -25.05 -43.81 -11.32
N HIS A 56 -24.55 -44.82 -10.61
CA HIS A 56 -23.37 -44.91 -9.74
C HIS A 56 -22.06 -45.31 -10.49
N VAL A 57 -20.92 -45.17 -9.79
CA VAL A 57 -19.57 -45.80 -10.01
C VAL A 57 -18.61 -45.06 -10.97
N ASN A 58 -17.57 -44.36 -10.49
CA ASN A 58 -16.27 -44.92 -10.07
C ASN A 58 -15.20 -43.84 -9.84
N THR A 59 -14.37 -44.11 -8.83
CA THR A 59 -13.04 -43.55 -8.55
C THR A 59 -12.17 -43.49 -9.80
N THR A 60 -11.47 -42.38 -10.06
CA THR A 60 -10.00 -42.25 -10.28
C THR A 60 -9.68 -40.85 -10.83
N SER A 61 -8.66 -40.21 -10.24
CA SER A 61 -7.85 -39.09 -10.77
C SER A 61 -8.56 -37.79 -11.16
N SER A 62 -8.66 -36.85 -10.22
CA SER A 62 -8.69 -35.43 -10.58
C SER A 62 -7.26 -34.92 -10.78
N PRO A 63 -6.95 -34.34 -11.96
CA PRO A 63 -5.68 -33.66 -12.20
C PRO A 63 -5.65 -32.37 -11.36
N ALA A 64 -4.44 -31.99 -10.94
CA ALA A 64 -4.18 -30.76 -10.21
C ALA A 64 -4.81 -29.56 -10.94
N ILE A 65 -5.86 -29.00 -10.33
CA ILE A 65 -6.41 -27.71 -10.70
C ILE A 65 -5.33 -26.67 -10.36
N LYS A 66 -4.53 -26.29 -11.36
CA LYS A 66 -3.83 -25.01 -11.35
C LYS A 66 -4.92 -23.94 -11.48
N GLN A 67 -5.58 -23.62 -10.38
CA GLN A 67 -6.57 -22.56 -10.34
C GLN A 67 -5.82 -21.23 -10.41
N ASP A 68 -6.25 -20.40 -11.36
CA ASP A 68 -5.73 -19.09 -11.70
C ASP A 68 -5.35 -18.22 -10.49
N SER A 69 -4.07 -18.24 -10.11
CA SER A 69 -3.54 -17.29 -9.12
C SER A 69 -3.60 -15.86 -9.64
N ASP A 70 -3.58 -15.68 -10.96
CA ASP A 70 -3.65 -14.39 -11.63
C ASP A 70 -5.08 -13.84 -11.69
N ALA A 71 -6.07 -14.67 -12.08
CA ALA A 71 -7.47 -14.26 -12.07
C ALA A 71 -7.98 -13.96 -10.65
N SER A 72 -7.56 -14.73 -9.64
CA SER A 72 -7.89 -14.45 -8.24
C SER A 72 -7.30 -13.12 -7.74
N LYS A 73 -6.11 -12.74 -8.20
CA LYS A 73 -5.50 -11.44 -7.87
C LYS A 73 -6.22 -10.28 -8.54
N GLN A 74 -6.54 -10.42 -9.82
CA GLN A 74 -7.28 -9.40 -10.59
C GLN A 74 -8.68 -9.15 -10.02
N VAL A 75 -9.38 -10.21 -9.58
CA VAL A 75 -10.68 -10.07 -8.91
C VAL A 75 -10.53 -9.33 -7.57
N SER A 76 -9.51 -9.65 -6.78
CA SER A 76 -9.23 -8.99 -5.50
C SER A 76 -8.88 -7.50 -5.68
N GLU A 77 -8.10 -7.16 -6.70
CA GLU A 77 -7.73 -5.77 -7.02
C GLU A 77 -8.96 -4.97 -7.48
N SER A 78 -9.81 -5.58 -8.32
CA SER A 78 -11.07 -4.98 -8.76
C SER A 78 -12.05 -4.76 -7.60
N GLU A 79 -12.15 -5.71 -6.67
CA GLU A 79 -12.97 -5.58 -5.46
C GLU A 79 -12.44 -4.46 -4.55
N MET A 80 -11.13 -4.39 -4.33
CA MET A 80 -10.49 -3.33 -3.55
C MET A 80 -10.78 -1.94 -4.15
N GLN A 81 -10.68 -1.80 -5.47
CA GLN A 81 -10.96 -0.54 -6.16
C GLN A 81 -12.44 -0.13 -6.01
N LEU A 82 -13.36 -1.09 -6.06
CA LEU A 82 -14.78 -0.85 -5.87
C LEU A 82 -15.08 -0.41 -4.43
N VAL A 83 -14.57 -1.14 -3.44
CA VAL A 83 -14.76 -0.81 -2.01
C VAL A 83 -14.13 0.54 -1.68
N SER A 84 -12.95 0.84 -2.23
CA SER A 84 -12.32 2.16 -2.09
C SER A 84 -13.19 3.28 -2.66
N SER A 85 -13.79 3.09 -3.84
CA SER A 85 -14.69 4.07 -4.45
C SER A 85 -15.96 4.29 -3.60
N LEU A 86 -16.52 3.20 -3.05
CA LEU A 86 -17.70 3.27 -2.17
C LEU A 86 -17.38 3.94 -0.83
N ALA A 87 -16.20 3.67 -0.25
CA ALA A 87 -15.73 4.34 0.97
C ALA A 87 -15.60 5.85 0.77
N LYS A 88 -15.02 6.29 -0.36
CA LYS A 88 -14.94 7.72 -0.72
C LYS A 88 -16.31 8.37 -0.90
N LEU A 89 -17.27 7.67 -1.50
CA LEU A 89 -18.65 8.18 -1.62
C LEU A 89 -19.33 8.35 -0.26
N GLN A 90 -19.13 7.39 0.65
CA GLN A 90 -19.64 7.45 2.01
C GLN A 90 -18.99 8.60 2.81
N GLU A 91 -17.69 8.81 2.62
CA GLU A 91 -16.97 9.95 3.20
C GLU A 91 -17.47 11.30 2.66
N LEU A 92 -17.69 11.41 1.34
CA LEU A 92 -18.28 12.60 0.74
C LEU A 92 -19.66 12.91 1.30
N GLU A 93 -20.51 11.89 1.48
CA GLU A 93 -21.81 12.09 2.11
C GLU A 93 -21.67 12.64 3.54
N ALA A 94 -20.77 12.05 4.35
CA ALA A 94 -20.49 12.52 5.70
C ALA A 94 -19.99 13.99 5.70
N MET A 95 -19.10 14.35 4.78
CA MET A 95 -18.65 15.74 4.62
C MET A 95 -19.80 16.67 4.22
N ILE A 96 -20.72 16.26 3.34
CA ILE A 96 -21.90 17.08 2.99
C ILE A 96 -22.76 17.32 4.24
N HIS A 97 -22.95 16.32 5.11
CA HIS A 97 -23.64 16.51 6.39
C HIS A 97 -22.91 17.49 7.30
N GLN A 98 -21.57 17.45 7.36
CA GLN A 98 -20.77 18.42 8.11
C GLN A 98 -20.85 19.83 7.51
N LEU A 99 -20.83 19.98 6.19
CA LEU A 99 -20.93 21.28 5.53
C LEU A 99 -22.30 21.94 5.74
N ARG A 100 -23.38 21.15 5.92
CA ARG A 100 -24.71 21.68 6.27
C ARG A 100 -24.73 22.39 7.62
N THR A 101 -23.89 21.98 8.58
CA THR A 101 -23.78 22.61 9.90
C THR A 101 -22.72 23.70 9.95
N LEU A 102 -21.90 23.85 8.90
CA LEU A 102 -20.78 24.78 8.88
C LEU A 102 -21.21 26.22 9.16
N LEU A 103 -22.22 26.73 8.45
CA LEU A 103 -22.70 28.09 8.64
C LEU A 103 -23.55 28.26 9.92
N PRO A 104 -24.65 27.50 10.13
CA PRO A 104 -25.54 27.75 11.27
C PRO A 104 -24.88 27.47 12.62
N ASP A 105 -24.01 26.44 12.71
CA ASP A 105 -23.55 25.93 14.01
C ASP A 105 -22.09 26.28 14.32
N ARG A 106 -21.23 26.39 13.30
CA ARG A 106 -19.76 26.46 13.50
C ARG A 106 -19.15 27.82 13.19
N LEU A 107 -19.47 28.41 12.05
CA LEU A 107 -18.96 29.74 11.67
C LEU A 107 -19.52 30.84 12.56
N LEU A 108 -20.79 30.72 12.94
CA LEU A 108 -21.48 31.68 13.80
C LEU A 108 -21.35 31.33 15.29
N GLU A 109 -20.66 30.23 15.62
CA GLU A 109 -20.47 29.73 16.98
C GLU A 109 -19.96 30.80 17.97
N PRO A 110 -18.95 31.63 17.62
CA PRO A 110 -18.46 32.66 18.54
C PRO A 110 -19.45 33.80 18.82
N LEU A 111 -20.48 33.96 17.97
CA LEU A 111 -21.51 35.00 18.13
C LEU A 111 -22.68 34.53 18.99
N VAL A 112 -22.88 33.22 19.14
CA VAL A 112 -24.03 32.63 19.86
C VAL A 112 -24.21 33.20 21.28
N PRO A 113 -23.15 33.35 22.11
CA PRO A 113 -23.29 33.92 23.45
C PRO A 113 -23.75 35.39 23.47
N ILE A 114 -23.54 36.13 22.38
CA ILE A 114 -23.89 37.54 22.25
C ILE A 114 -25.33 37.68 21.72
N VAL A 115 -25.68 36.93 20.66
CA VAL A 115 -26.98 37.06 19.99
C VAL A 115 -28.08 36.24 20.65
N ASN A 116 -27.73 35.13 21.30
CA ASN A 116 -28.67 34.24 21.97
C ASN A 116 -28.08 33.66 23.28
N PRO A 117 -27.96 34.47 24.34
CA PRO A 117 -27.36 34.04 25.61
C PRO A 117 -28.12 32.90 26.30
N LYS A 118 -29.41 32.71 25.99
CA LYS A 118 -30.22 31.60 26.52
C LYS A 118 -29.93 30.26 25.84
N ALA A 119 -29.56 30.27 24.56
CA ALA A 119 -29.18 29.07 23.82
C ALA A 119 -27.68 28.74 23.95
N ALA A 120 -26.88 29.63 24.52
CA ALA A 120 -25.43 29.51 24.60
C ALA A 120 -24.93 28.42 25.57
N ALA A 121 -25.79 27.59 26.17
CA ALA A 121 -25.43 26.41 26.98
C ALA A 121 -24.28 26.63 27.99
N GLY A 122 -24.22 27.82 28.63
CA GLY A 122 -23.16 28.16 29.60
C GLY A 122 -21.83 28.64 29.00
N ARG A 123 -21.77 28.90 27.68
CA ARG A 123 -20.60 29.50 27.02
C ARG A 123 -20.44 30.96 27.43
N ALA A 124 -19.21 31.33 27.79
CA ALA A 124 -18.87 32.68 28.20
C ALA A 124 -18.83 33.63 26.98
N VAL A 125 -19.34 34.85 27.17
CA VAL A 125 -19.17 35.92 26.19
C VAL A 125 -17.68 36.25 26.07
N PRO A 126 -17.13 36.41 24.85
CA PRO A 126 -15.73 36.80 24.65
C PRO A 126 -15.38 38.05 25.45
N ARG A 127 -14.24 38.02 26.14
CA ARG A 127 -13.80 39.09 27.07
C ARG A 127 -13.43 40.40 26.38
N SER A 128 -13.14 40.36 25.09
CA SER A 128 -12.79 41.54 24.29
C SER A 128 -13.19 41.36 22.82
N PRO A 129 -13.37 42.47 22.06
CA PRO A 129 -13.58 42.42 20.63
C PRO A 129 -12.44 41.73 19.85
N GLN A 130 -11.20 41.85 20.32
CA GLN A 130 -10.04 41.19 19.70
C GLN A 130 -10.16 39.65 19.80
N MET A 131 -10.55 39.14 20.97
CA MET A 131 -10.78 37.69 21.17
C MET A 131 -11.91 37.16 20.28
N LEU A 132 -13.00 37.92 20.13
CA LEU A 132 -14.11 37.55 19.24
C LEU A 132 -13.65 37.49 17.77
N TYR A 133 -12.87 38.49 17.33
CA TYR A 133 -12.31 38.51 15.98
C TYR A 133 -11.38 37.32 15.73
N GLU A 134 -10.50 36.97 16.67
CA GLU A 134 -9.61 35.82 16.55
C GLU A 134 -10.40 34.51 16.42
N GLN A 135 -11.42 34.31 17.27
CA GLN A 135 -12.28 33.12 17.22
C GLN A 135 -13.06 33.02 15.90
N LEU A 136 -13.64 34.12 15.42
CA LEU A 136 -14.33 34.16 14.11
C LEU A 136 -13.37 33.93 12.95
N SER A 137 -12.17 34.53 13.00
CA SER A 137 -11.14 34.33 11.98
C SER A 137 -10.71 32.87 11.92
N GLN A 138 -10.52 32.23 13.07
CA GLN A 138 -10.18 30.82 13.16
C GLN A 138 -11.30 29.93 12.63
N ALA A 139 -12.56 30.17 13.03
CA ALA A 139 -13.72 29.43 12.54
C ALA A 139 -13.86 29.56 11.02
N ALA A 140 -13.69 30.77 10.47
CA ALA A 140 -13.72 31.03 9.03
C ALA A 140 -12.59 30.30 8.28
N LYS A 141 -11.36 30.34 8.79
CA LYS A 141 -10.23 29.60 8.20
C LYS A 141 -10.46 28.10 8.21
N ALA A 142 -10.96 27.55 9.31
CA ALA A 142 -11.31 26.13 9.41
C ALA A 142 -12.41 25.76 8.40
N GLY A 143 -13.47 26.56 8.30
CA GLY A 143 -14.54 26.32 7.32
C GLY A 143 -14.07 26.38 5.87
N VAL A 144 -13.18 27.31 5.52
CA VAL A 144 -12.58 27.38 4.19
C VAL A 144 -11.72 26.14 3.91
N ALA A 145 -10.95 25.67 4.89
CA ALA A 145 -10.14 24.46 4.74
C ALA A 145 -11.02 23.23 4.46
N GLU A 146 -12.10 23.03 5.20
CA GLU A 146 -13.03 21.91 5.00
C GLU A 146 -13.74 21.96 3.64
N VAL A 147 -14.19 23.13 3.21
CA VAL A 147 -14.78 23.29 1.87
C VAL A 147 -13.75 22.99 0.78
N THR A 148 -12.49 23.38 0.99
CA THR A 148 -11.40 23.11 0.05
C THR A 148 -11.11 21.61 -0.02
N GLU A 149 -11.06 20.92 1.12
CA GLU A 149 -10.90 19.47 1.20
C GLU A 149 -12.03 18.75 0.47
N PHE A 150 -13.29 19.14 0.73
CA PHE A 150 -14.44 18.59 0.03
C PHE A 150 -14.34 18.80 -1.48
N GLN A 151 -13.97 20.00 -1.94
CA GLN A 151 -13.81 20.29 -3.37
C GLN A 151 -12.71 19.43 -4.01
N ASN A 152 -11.59 19.24 -3.32
CA ASN A 152 -10.49 18.43 -3.81
C ASN A 152 -10.90 16.97 -3.96
N MET A 153 -11.62 16.42 -2.97
CA MET A 153 -12.12 15.04 -3.05
C MET A 153 -13.23 14.90 -4.11
N TRP A 154 -14.18 15.82 -4.16
CA TRP A 154 -15.29 15.81 -5.12
C TRP A 154 -14.82 15.87 -6.58
N ARG A 155 -13.77 16.66 -6.85
CA ARG A 155 -13.18 16.83 -8.19
C ARG A 155 -12.00 15.90 -8.47
N SER A 156 -11.70 14.97 -7.57
CA SER A 156 -10.60 14.03 -7.75
C SER A 156 -10.81 13.20 -9.03
N PRO A 157 -9.73 12.79 -9.73
CA PRO A 157 -9.84 11.98 -10.93
C PRO A 157 -10.64 10.69 -10.70
N GLU A 158 -10.47 10.06 -9.54
CA GLU A 158 -11.18 8.83 -9.19
C GLU A 158 -12.69 9.09 -9.04
N MET A 159 -13.06 10.20 -8.40
CA MET A 159 -14.46 10.55 -8.20
C MET A 159 -15.13 11.02 -9.49
N ASN A 160 -14.42 11.74 -10.36
CA ASN A 160 -14.92 12.08 -11.69
C ASN A 160 -15.26 10.82 -12.50
N ALA A 161 -14.44 9.76 -12.43
CA ALA A 161 -14.75 8.49 -13.09
C ALA A 161 -16.03 7.83 -12.54
N VAL A 162 -16.29 7.97 -11.23
CA VAL A 162 -17.54 7.51 -10.61
C VAL A 162 -18.73 8.32 -11.09
N TRP A 163 -18.62 9.65 -11.14
CA TRP A 163 -19.69 10.53 -11.65
C TRP A 163 -20.02 10.24 -13.12
N GLU A 164 -19.02 10.07 -13.99
CA GLU A 164 -19.23 9.70 -15.39
C GLU A 164 -19.99 8.37 -15.54
N ARG A 165 -19.68 7.38 -14.69
CA ARG A 165 -20.40 6.09 -14.66
C ARG A 165 -21.86 6.29 -14.25
N VAL A 166 -22.11 7.09 -13.21
CA VAL A 166 -23.46 7.38 -12.73
C VAL A 166 -24.25 8.14 -13.81
N ASP A 167 -23.65 9.13 -14.46
CA ASP A 167 -24.27 9.88 -15.55
C ASP A 167 -24.62 9.00 -16.75
N ALA A 168 -23.74 8.06 -17.12
CA ALA A 168 -24.01 7.08 -18.16
C ALA A 168 -25.22 6.19 -17.78
N GLN A 169 -25.26 5.71 -16.55
CA GLN A 169 -26.34 4.88 -16.04
C GLN A 169 -27.68 5.65 -15.97
N ILE A 170 -27.67 6.94 -15.63
CA ILE A 170 -28.86 7.79 -15.65
C ILE A 170 -29.38 7.95 -17.08
N LYS A 171 -28.49 8.17 -18.06
CA LYS A 171 -28.85 8.28 -19.48
C LYS A 171 -29.47 6.99 -20.00
N GLU A 172 -28.91 5.84 -19.62
CA GLU A 172 -29.42 4.51 -20.00
C GLU A 172 -30.81 4.23 -19.42
N ASN A 173 -31.07 4.66 -18.18
CA ASN A 173 -32.37 4.50 -17.51
C ASN A 173 -33.40 5.58 -17.90
N GLY A 174 -33.23 6.24 -19.05
CA GLY A 174 -34.18 7.24 -19.54
C GLY A 174 -34.31 8.48 -18.64
N GLY A 175 -33.26 8.80 -17.87
CA GLY A 175 -33.23 9.92 -16.92
C GLY A 175 -33.81 9.59 -15.54
N GLN A 176 -34.22 8.34 -15.29
CA GLN A 176 -34.74 7.94 -13.99
C GLN A 176 -33.62 7.52 -13.05
N LEU A 177 -33.34 8.35 -12.06
CA LEU A 177 -32.48 7.97 -10.94
C LEU A 177 -33.26 7.03 -10.02
N LEU A 178 -32.77 5.81 -9.83
CA LEU A 178 -33.26 4.94 -8.76
C LEU A 178 -32.95 5.66 -7.45
N GLN A 179 -33.97 6.17 -6.75
CA GLN A 179 -33.76 6.70 -5.40
C GLN A 179 -33.44 5.52 -4.48
N PRO A 180 -32.20 5.42 -3.95
CA PRO A 180 -31.94 4.45 -2.92
C PRO A 180 -32.66 4.85 -1.63
N THR A 181 -32.73 3.91 -0.68
CA THR A 181 -33.27 4.05 0.69
C THR A 181 -32.65 5.20 1.50
N GLY A 182 -31.61 5.86 1.00
CA GLY A 182 -30.98 7.04 1.61
C GLY A 182 -30.10 6.73 2.81
N VAL A 183 -29.76 5.45 3.02
CA VAL A 183 -28.90 4.98 4.12
C VAL A 183 -27.93 3.94 3.57
N TRP A 184 -26.66 4.03 3.96
CA TRP A 184 -25.68 2.99 3.65
C TRP A 184 -25.91 1.75 4.51
N ASP A 185 -26.02 0.58 3.89
CA ASP A 185 -26.17 -0.69 4.60
C ASP A 185 -24.87 -1.18 5.27
N ARG A 186 -23.72 -0.64 4.84
CA ARG A 186 -22.38 -1.05 5.30
C ARG A 186 -21.48 0.16 5.54
N ASN A 187 -20.48 -0.04 6.39
CA ASN A 187 -19.35 0.88 6.52
C ASN A 187 -18.23 0.40 5.59
N TYR A 188 -18.08 1.08 4.45
CA TYR A 188 -17.07 0.71 3.45
C TYR A 188 -15.66 1.14 3.85
N GLY A 189 -15.51 2.09 4.77
CA GLY A 189 -14.21 2.42 5.36
C GLY A 189 -13.63 1.26 6.16
N THR A 190 -14.44 0.66 7.04
CA THR A 190 -14.03 -0.53 7.81
C THR A 190 -13.76 -1.73 6.90
N LEU A 191 -14.62 -1.94 5.89
CA LEU A 191 -14.41 -3.03 4.93
C LEU A 191 -13.10 -2.84 4.14
N LEU A 192 -12.77 -1.62 3.74
CA LEU A 192 -11.51 -1.32 3.06
C LEU A 192 -10.30 -1.62 3.95
N GLU A 193 -10.34 -1.24 5.22
CA GLU A 193 -9.29 -1.54 6.19
C GLU A 193 -9.07 -3.05 6.37
N GLU A 194 -10.17 -3.82 6.43
CA GLU A 194 -10.13 -5.28 6.52
C GLU A 194 -9.49 -5.92 5.29
N LEU A 195 -9.90 -5.50 4.08
CA LEU A 195 -9.32 -6.00 2.83
C LEU A 195 -7.83 -5.70 2.73
N VAL A 196 -7.40 -4.47 3.07
CA VAL A 196 -5.97 -4.10 3.06
C VAL A 196 -5.19 -4.93 4.07
N LYS A 197 -5.77 -5.21 5.24
CA LYS A 197 -5.14 -6.06 6.25
C LYS A 197 -5.01 -7.50 5.79
N GLU A 198 -6.04 -8.05 5.15
CA GLU A 198 -6.01 -9.40 4.59
C GLU A 198 -4.98 -9.53 3.47
N GLU A 199 -4.92 -8.56 2.55
CA GLU A 199 -3.92 -8.54 1.48
C GLU A 199 -2.49 -8.51 2.05
N ASN A 200 -2.24 -7.64 3.02
CA ASN A 200 -0.95 -7.59 3.70
C ASN A 200 -0.61 -8.90 4.42
N ALA A 201 -1.59 -9.53 5.07
CA ALA A 201 -1.38 -10.83 5.72
C ALA A 201 -1.08 -11.94 4.70
N ARG A 202 -1.76 -11.93 3.54
CA ARG A 202 -1.51 -12.86 2.43
C ARG A 202 -0.10 -12.67 1.85
N MET A 203 0.31 -11.43 1.61
CA MET A 203 1.67 -11.11 1.14
C MET A 203 2.73 -11.57 2.14
N GLU A 204 2.50 -11.33 3.43
CA GLU A 204 3.41 -11.77 4.49
C GLU A 204 3.49 -13.30 4.58
N GLN A 205 2.35 -13.99 4.46
CA GLN A 205 2.31 -15.44 4.46
C GLN A 205 3.02 -16.03 3.23
N GLN A 206 2.82 -15.43 2.06
CA GLN A 206 3.52 -15.82 0.84
C GLN A 206 5.03 -15.65 1.01
N ARG A 207 5.49 -14.49 1.51
CA ARG A 207 6.90 -14.23 1.80
C ARG A 207 7.48 -15.27 2.77
N LYS A 208 6.78 -15.59 3.86
CA LYS A 208 7.21 -16.63 4.82
C LYS A 208 7.32 -18.00 4.16
N SER A 209 6.37 -18.36 3.29
CA SER A 209 6.40 -19.65 2.59
C SER A 209 7.56 -19.74 1.60
N GLU A 210 7.89 -18.64 0.91
CA GLU A 210 9.04 -18.54 0.02
C GLU A 210 10.35 -18.64 0.81
N GLU A 211 10.47 -17.93 1.94
CA GLU A 211 11.62 -18.03 2.83
C GLU A 211 11.80 -19.47 3.38
N GLU A 212 10.73 -20.15 3.77
CA GLU A 212 10.82 -21.53 4.28
C GLU A 212 11.22 -22.53 3.18
N LEU A 213 10.75 -22.32 1.95
CA LEU A 213 11.16 -23.11 0.79
C LEU A 213 12.65 -22.90 0.49
N GLU A 214 13.13 -21.66 0.53
CA GLU A 214 14.55 -21.35 0.35
C GLU A 214 15.42 -21.94 1.48
N ARG A 215 14.96 -21.88 2.74
CA ARG A 215 15.63 -22.53 3.87
C ARG A 215 15.73 -24.05 3.68
N SER A 216 14.64 -24.69 3.29
CA SER A 216 14.59 -26.13 3.03
C SER A 216 15.53 -26.53 1.88
N ARG A 217 15.63 -25.68 0.85
CA ARG A 217 16.58 -25.87 -0.27
C ARG A 217 18.04 -25.79 0.21
N ILE A 218 18.37 -24.85 1.10
CA ILE A 218 19.72 -24.75 1.67
C ILE A 218 20.05 -25.98 2.52
N GLN A 219 19.11 -26.46 3.34
CA GLN A 219 19.32 -27.69 4.13
C GLN A 219 19.56 -28.92 3.24
N SER A 220 18.85 -29.00 2.12
CA SER A 220 18.95 -30.11 1.17
C SER A 220 20.17 -30.01 0.25
N THR A 221 20.98 -28.95 0.34
CA THR A 221 22.16 -28.78 -0.51
C THR A 221 23.24 -29.79 -0.11
N GLU A 222 23.48 -30.77 -1.00
CA GLU A 222 24.53 -31.77 -0.81
C GLU A 222 25.90 -31.11 -0.66
N GLY A 223 26.62 -31.45 0.42
CA GLY A 223 27.89 -30.82 0.78
C GLY A 223 27.78 -29.61 1.72
N GLY A 224 26.55 -29.21 2.10
CA GLY A 224 26.28 -28.20 3.11
C GLY A 224 26.93 -26.84 2.82
N TRP A 225 27.36 -26.14 3.87
CA TRP A 225 27.95 -24.80 3.74
C TRP A 225 29.25 -24.76 2.91
N ARG A 226 30.03 -25.86 2.87
CA ARG A 226 31.28 -25.90 2.10
C ARG A 226 31.01 -25.87 0.60
N ALA A 227 29.98 -26.59 0.13
CA ALA A 227 29.57 -26.55 -1.27
C ALA A 227 29.16 -25.13 -1.72
N ILE A 228 28.49 -24.38 -0.84
CA ILE A 228 28.11 -22.98 -1.10
C ILE A 228 29.37 -22.10 -1.26
N VAL A 229 30.35 -22.27 -0.37
CA VAL A 229 31.61 -21.52 -0.42
C VAL A 229 32.44 -21.89 -1.65
N ASP A 230 32.53 -23.18 -1.98
CA ASP A 230 33.26 -23.67 -3.14
C ASP A 230 32.64 -23.15 -4.45
N SER A 231 31.31 -23.18 -4.55
CA SER A 231 30.55 -22.57 -5.66
C SER A 231 30.86 -21.07 -5.79
N PHE A 232 30.92 -20.34 -4.68
CA PHE A 232 31.28 -18.92 -4.70
C PHE A 232 32.73 -18.70 -5.14
N ILE A 233 33.69 -19.52 -4.69
CA ILE A 233 35.09 -19.44 -5.12
C ILE A 233 35.21 -19.70 -6.62
N GLN A 234 34.46 -20.66 -7.16
CA GLN A 234 34.44 -20.98 -8.59
C GLN A 234 33.94 -19.81 -9.46
N LYS A 235 33.07 -18.93 -8.93
CA LYS A 235 32.64 -17.71 -9.64
C LYS A 235 33.78 -16.71 -9.86
N ASN A 236 34.90 -16.85 -9.13
CA ASN A 236 36.10 -16.02 -9.24
C ASN A 236 35.81 -14.50 -9.23
N VAL A 237 35.04 -14.06 -8.23
CA VAL A 237 34.61 -12.65 -8.10
C VAL A 237 35.83 -11.73 -7.94
N PRO A 238 36.00 -10.72 -8.83
CA PRO A 238 37.17 -9.84 -8.78
C PRO A 238 37.28 -9.08 -7.46
N GLY A 239 38.48 -9.04 -6.88
CA GLY A 239 38.73 -8.26 -5.65
C GLY A 239 38.25 -8.91 -4.36
N VAL A 240 37.80 -10.17 -4.40
CA VAL A 240 37.37 -10.94 -3.23
C VAL A 240 38.22 -12.22 -3.13
N ARG A 241 38.66 -12.57 -1.92
CA ARG A 241 39.28 -13.88 -1.63
C ARG A 241 38.55 -14.55 -0.49
N VAL A 242 38.19 -15.81 -0.65
CA VAL A 242 37.45 -16.59 0.34
C VAL A 242 38.30 -17.77 0.77
N LEU A 243 38.47 -17.94 2.08
CA LEU A 243 39.30 -18.96 2.72
C LEU A 243 38.44 -19.74 3.73
N PRO A 244 37.93 -20.93 3.38
CA PRO A 244 37.18 -21.77 4.32
C PRO A 244 38.07 -22.32 5.43
N SER A 245 37.56 -22.36 6.66
CA SER A 245 38.25 -22.99 7.78
C SER A 245 38.18 -24.52 7.69
N LYS A 246 39.27 -25.19 8.09
CA LYS A 246 39.34 -26.66 8.14
C LYS A 246 38.71 -27.24 9.41
N SER A 247 38.75 -26.50 10.51
CA SER A 247 38.41 -26.99 11.86
C SER A 247 37.06 -26.49 12.38
N GLU A 248 36.57 -25.36 11.89
CA GLU A 248 35.33 -24.72 12.36
C GLU A 248 34.36 -24.49 11.19
N THR A 249 33.06 -24.37 11.47
CA THR A 249 32.04 -23.80 10.57
C THR A 249 32.25 -22.31 10.40
N SER A 250 33.39 -21.93 9.80
CA SER A 250 33.75 -20.55 9.55
C SER A 250 34.49 -20.36 8.23
N VAL A 251 34.37 -19.15 7.70
CA VAL A 251 34.95 -18.71 6.43
C VAL A 251 35.58 -17.35 6.64
N THR A 252 36.81 -17.17 6.17
CA THR A 252 37.44 -15.85 6.15
C THR A 252 37.27 -15.24 4.76
N VAL A 253 36.70 -14.05 4.68
CA VAL A 253 36.55 -13.28 3.44
C VAL A 253 37.48 -12.07 3.50
N VAL A 254 38.37 -11.95 2.52
CA VAL A 254 39.34 -10.86 2.40
C VAL A 254 38.96 -10.00 1.20
N LEU A 255 38.89 -8.68 1.42
CA LEU A 255 38.65 -7.66 0.40
C LEU A 255 39.92 -6.79 0.26
N PRO A 256 40.90 -7.17 -0.58
CA PRO A 256 42.22 -6.52 -0.57
C PRO A 256 42.18 -5.04 -0.95
N LYS A 257 41.36 -4.66 -1.95
CA LYS A 257 41.23 -3.25 -2.39
C LYS A 257 40.57 -2.38 -1.32
N ALA A 258 39.59 -2.95 -0.62
CA ALA A 258 38.93 -2.29 0.50
C ALA A 258 39.82 -2.25 1.76
N GLY A 259 40.77 -3.18 1.88
CA GLY A 259 41.65 -3.33 3.05
C GLY A 259 40.93 -3.94 4.25
N MET A 260 39.89 -4.76 4.01
CA MET A 260 39.03 -5.34 5.05
C MET A 260 39.12 -6.86 5.06
N THR A 261 39.02 -7.46 6.25
CA THR A 261 38.94 -8.91 6.42
C THR A 261 37.84 -9.28 7.42
N PHE A 262 36.95 -10.17 7.01
CA PHE A 262 35.80 -10.60 7.79
C PHE A 262 35.88 -12.10 8.09
N LYS A 263 35.54 -12.51 9.31
CA LYS A 263 35.29 -13.90 9.69
C LYS A 263 33.77 -14.12 9.74
N VAL A 264 33.27 -14.91 8.81
CA VAL A 264 31.90 -15.42 8.78
C VAL A 264 31.87 -16.72 9.57
N HIS A 265 30.99 -16.84 10.56
CA HIS A 265 30.92 -18.01 11.44
C HIS A 265 29.50 -18.21 11.95
N THR A 266 29.19 -19.44 12.36
CA THR A 266 27.88 -19.78 12.95
C THR A 266 27.88 -19.49 14.45
N ILE A 267 26.79 -18.97 14.99
CA ILE A 267 26.59 -18.87 16.45
C ILE A 267 26.09 -20.24 16.93
N GLY A 268 26.86 -20.91 17.77
CA GLY A 268 26.44 -22.20 18.35
C GLY A 268 25.16 -22.04 19.16
N GLY A 269 24.11 -22.79 18.82
CA GLY A 269 22.82 -22.78 19.50
C GLY A 269 21.74 -21.89 18.89
N SER A 270 22.01 -21.16 17.80
CA SER A 270 21.00 -20.41 17.02
C SER A 270 20.72 -21.12 15.69
N GLU A 271 20.06 -22.27 15.77
CA GLU A 271 19.56 -23.00 14.60
C GLU A 271 18.03 -22.92 14.58
N VAL A 272 17.49 -22.11 13.66
CA VAL A 272 16.04 -22.07 13.41
C VAL A 272 15.76 -23.07 12.29
N ASN A 273 14.92 -24.07 12.58
CA ASN A 273 14.59 -25.17 11.67
C ASN A 273 15.80 -25.99 11.17
N GLY A 274 16.95 -25.96 11.84
CA GLY A 274 18.16 -26.68 11.42
C GLY A 274 19.04 -25.94 10.41
N VAL A 275 18.78 -24.65 10.13
CA VAL A 275 19.71 -23.78 9.39
C VAL A 275 20.47 -22.91 10.38
N PRO A 276 21.81 -22.89 10.36
CA PRO A 276 22.58 -22.02 11.23
C PRO A 276 22.48 -20.57 10.78
N GLU A 277 22.41 -19.65 11.75
CA GLU A 277 22.58 -18.22 11.49
C GLU A 277 24.07 -17.85 11.36
N TRP A 278 24.37 -17.06 10.34
CA TRP A 278 25.74 -16.62 10.06
C TRP A 278 25.99 -15.23 10.66
N GLN A 279 27.03 -15.11 11.46
CA GLN A 279 27.49 -13.83 12.00
C GLN A 279 28.81 -13.42 11.35
N VAL A 280 28.97 -12.11 11.17
CA VAL A 280 30.19 -11.51 10.65
C VAL A 280 30.92 -10.80 11.78
N SER A 281 32.18 -11.18 12.00
CA SER A 281 33.11 -10.42 12.84
C SER A 281 34.24 -9.85 11.99
N SER A 282 34.65 -8.61 12.29
CA SER A 282 35.86 -8.04 11.68
C SER A 282 37.08 -8.71 12.29
N ARG A 283 38.00 -9.17 11.44
CA ARG A 283 39.28 -9.75 11.86
C ARG A 283 40.36 -8.72 11.64
N THR A 284 40.56 -7.84 12.63
CA THR A 284 41.71 -6.95 12.64
C THR A 284 42.97 -7.75 12.93
N MET A 285 44.02 -7.56 12.13
CA MET A 285 45.33 -8.13 12.42
C MET A 285 45.84 -7.62 13.78
N PRO A 286 46.62 -8.40 14.56
CA PRO A 286 47.22 -7.92 15.79
C PRO A 286 47.99 -6.61 15.55
N GLY A 287 47.61 -5.54 16.25
CA GLY A 287 48.21 -4.20 16.09
C GLY A 287 47.47 -3.24 15.14
N GLN A 288 46.42 -3.67 14.43
CA GLN A 288 45.55 -2.77 13.66
C GLN A 288 44.30 -2.37 14.46
N VAL A 289 43.98 -1.08 14.43
CA VAL A 289 42.73 -0.54 14.98
C VAL A 289 41.61 -0.78 13.97
N LYS A 290 40.46 -1.31 14.44
CA LYS A 290 39.25 -1.49 13.63
C LYS A 290 38.83 -0.15 13.04
N THR A 291 38.69 -0.07 11.71
CA THR A 291 38.29 1.19 11.08
C THR A 291 36.80 1.45 11.28
N LYS A 292 36.38 2.73 11.25
CA LYS A 292 34.96 3.10 11.31
C LYS A 292 34.16 2.45 10.17
N LEU A 293 34.77 2.37 8.98
CA LEU A 293 34.17 1.71 7.81
C LEU A 293 33.94 0.22 8.06
N GLU A 294 34.94 -0.51 8.53
CA GLU A 294 34.81 -1.94 8.84
C GLU A 294 33.74 -2.20 9.90
N SER A 295 33.60 -1.31 10.89
CA SER A 295 32.51 -1.42 11.85
C SER A 295 31.16 -1.23 11.18
N ALA A 296 30.98 -0.14 10.44
CA ALA A 296 29.72 0.15 9.75
C ALA A 296 29.33 -0.98 8.77
N VAL A 297 30.30 -1.56 8.06
CA VAL A 297 30.07 -2.71 7.18
C VAL A 297 29.70 -3.96 7.98
N SER A 298 30.40 -4.26 9.07
CA SER A 298 30.06 -5.41 9.94
C SER A 298 28.65 -5.28 10.53
N ASP A 299 28.29 -4.06 10.95
CA ASP A 299 26.99 -3.76 11.54
C ASP A 299 25.88 -3.92 10.50
N CYS A 300 26.10 -3.44 9.27
CA CYS A 300 25.20 -3.65 8.14
C CYS A 300 25.06 -5.12 7.73
N LEU A 301 26.16 -5.88 7.71
CA LEU A 301 26.13 -7.30 7.38
C LEU A 301 25.35 -8.09 8.44
N ASN A 302 25.46 -7.72 9.73
CA ASN A 302 24.74 -8.40 10.81
C ASN A 302 23.28 -7.95 10.96
N SER A 303 22.87 -6.78 10.46
CA SER A 303 21.48 -6.31 10.50
C SER A 303 20.61 -6.82 9.34
N ARG A 304 21.15 -7.65 8.45
CA ARG A 304 20.43 -8.22 7.29
C ARG A 304 19.25 -9.10 7.72
N SER A 305 18.21 -9.16 6.89
CA SER A 305 17.03 -10.01 7.10
C SER A 305 17.31 -11.51 6.92
N ARG A 306 18.09 -11.87 5.89
CA ARG A 306 18.47 -13.26 5.56
C ARG A 306 19.73 -13.70 6.30
N GLN A 307 19.67 -13.80 7.63
CA GLN A 307 20.84 -14.20 8.43
C GLN A 307 21.27 -15.66 8.22
N TRP A 308 20.32 -16.51 7.83
CA TRP A 308 20.47 -17.95 7.57
C TRP A 308 21.11 -18.27 6.21
N ASP A 309 21.18 -17.32 5.28
CA ASP A 309 21.67 -17.56 3.91
C ASP A 309 23.14 -17.15 3.74
N LEU A 310 24.03 -18.15 3.64
CA LEU A 310 25.45 -17.93 3.41
C LEU A 310 25.76 -17.39 2.01
N ALA A 311 25.05 -17.85 0.97
CA ALA A 311 25.30 -17.42 -0.39
C ALA A 311 24.97 -15.92 -0.55
N TYR A 312 23.83 -15.51 -0.01
CA TYR A 312 23.42 -14.11 0.09
C TYR A 312 24.44 -13.27 0.84
N LEU A 313 24.95 -13.78 1.97
CA LEU A 313 25.97 -13.07 2.75
C LEU A 313 27.29 -12.90 1.98
N LEU A 314 27.78 -13.94 1.32
CA LEU A 314 29.01 -13.86 0.53
C LEU A 314 28.87 -12.87 -0.62
N ASP A 315 27.71 -12.85 -1.27
CA ASP A 315 27.37 -11.90 -2.33
C ASP A 315 27.30 -10.47 -1.79
N MET A 316 26.64 -10.25 -0.65
CA MET A 316 26.60 -8.95 0.03
C MET A 316 28.00 -8.47 0.42
N ILE A 317 28.87 -9.34 0.96
CA ILE A 317 30.26 -8.99 1.30
C ILE A 317 31.05 -8.59 0.05
N SER A 318 30.82 -9.27 -1.08
CA SER A 318 31.51 -9.00 -2.35
C SER A 318 31.23 -7.59 -2.89
N SER A 319 30.05 -7.04 -2.61
CA SER A 319 29.63 -5.68 -2.99
C SER A 319 30.42 -4.55 -2.29
N TYR A 320 31.28 -4.90 -1.34
CA TYR A 320 32.20 -3.96 -0.69
C TYR A 320 33.62 -3.99 -1.26
N SER A 321 33.89 -4.84 -2.26
CA SER A 321 35.23 -4.98 -2.86
C SER A 321 35.76 -3.66 -3.46
N ASP A 322 34.86 -2.80 -3.91
CA ASP A 322 35.11 -1.49 -4.53
C ASP A 322 34.56 -0.31 -3.72
N VAL A 323 34.25 -0.50 -2.42
CA VAL A 323 33.57 0.52 -1.57
C VAL A 323 34.24 1.91 -1.55
N LYS A 324 35.54 1.99 -1.81
CA LYS A 324 36.30 3.25 -1.90
C LYS A 324 36.10 4.00 -3.23
N GLN A 325 35.40 3.40 -4.18
CA GLN A 325 35.12 3.92 -5.52
C GLN A 325 33.62 3.93 -5.84
N THR A 326 32.78 3.28 -5.02
CA THR A 326 31.32 3.27 -5.19
C THR A 326 30.66 4.50 -4.55
N PRO A 327 30.01 5.39 -5.31
CA PRO A 327 29.25 6.51 -4.76
C PRO A 327 27.89 6.04 -4.22
N CYS A 328 27.29 6.84 -3.34
CA CYS A 328 25.94 6.61 -2.85
C CYS A 328 24.91 6.83 -3.97
N VAL A 329 23.95 5.91 -4.11
CA VAL A 329 22.91 5.96 -5.15
C VAL A 329 22.00 7.17 -4.99
N LYS A 330 21.63 7.53 -3.75
CA LYS A 330 20.69 8.64 -3.49
C LYS A 330 21.31 10.02 -3.71
N CYS A 331 22.54 10.23 -3.24
CA CYS A 331 23.15 11.57 -3.24
C CYS A 331 24.28 11.74 -4.28
N GLY A 332 24.70 10.66 -4.95
CA GLY A 332 25.75 10.66 -5.97
C GLY A 332 27.17 10.91 -5.43
N ARG A 333 27.36 11.04 -4.11
CA ARG A 333 28.64 11.38 -3.49
C ARG A 333 29.34 10.15 -2.91
N MET A 334 30.67 10.20 -2.90
CA MET A 334 31.51 9.20 -2.22
C MET A 334 31.38 9.30 -0.69
N THR A 335 31.35 10.51 -0.15
CA THR A 335 31.26 10.74 1.29
C THR A 335 30.06 11.60 1.65
N ASP A 336 29.44 11.33 2.79
CA ASP A 336 28.43 12.20 3.38
C ASP A 336 29.06 13.40 4.12
N ASN A 337 28.23 14.22 4.77
CA ASN A 337 28.67 15.38 5.55
C ASN A 337 29.58 15.01 6.74
N ALA A 338 29.54 13.75 7.20
CA ALA A 338 30.39 13.22 8.26
C ALA A 338 31.64 12.49 7.74
N ALA A 339 31.94 12.65 6.44
CA ALA A 339 33.03 11.97 5.74
C ALA A 339 32.94 10.43 5.78
N GLN A 340 31.73 9.87 5.87
CA GLN A 340 31.49 8.43 5.85
C GLN A 340 31.25 7.95 4.43
N LEU A 341 31.85 6.79 4.08
CA LEU A 341 31.57 6.10 2.82
C LEU A 341 30.19 5.42 2.85
N PRO A 342 29.62 5.04 1.69
CA PRO A 342 28.31 4.42 1.62
C PRO A 342 28.43 2.96 2.08
N ALA A 343 28.35 2.76 3.40
CA ALA A 343 28.55 1.47 4.04
C ALA A 343 27.28 0.59 4.04
N VAL A 344 26.11 1.16 3.72
CA VAL A 344 24.86 0.39 3.67
C VAL A 344 24.67 -0.21 2.28
N ARG A 345 24.18 -1.45 2.26
CA ARG A 345 23.87 -2.19 1.05
C ARG A 345 22.41 -2.63 1.08
N GLN A 346 21.67 -2.30 0.03
CA GLN A 346 20.31 -2.79 -0.18
C GLN A 346 20.28 -3.57 -1.49
N GLN A 347 19.66 -4.75 -1.46
CA GLN A 347 19.49 -5.55 -2.67
C GLN A 347 18.34 -4.95 -3.47
N LYS A 348 18.62 -4.55 -4.71
CA LYS A 348 17.57 -4.21 -5.66
C LYS A 348 16.94 -5.51 -6.16
N GLN A 349 15.61 -5.63 -6.10
CA GLN A 349 14.94 -6.73 -6.79
C GLN A 349 15.23 -6.62 -8.28
N PRO A 350 15.82 -7.66 -8.91
CA PRO A 350 16.13 -7.60 -10.33
C PRO A 350 14.82 -7.52 -11.11
N SER A 351 14.76 -6.61 -12.09
CA SER A 351 13.62 -6.51 -13.02
C SER A 351 13.54 -7.68 -14.00
N ASP A 352 14.62 -8.47 -14.12
CA ASP A 352 14.75 -9.65 -14.97
C ASP A 352 15.28 -10.83 -14.13
N PRO A 353 14.61 -12.01 -14.13
CA PRO A 353 15.05 -13.21 -13.41
C PRO A 353 16.48 -13.69 -13.74
N GLN A 354 17.06 -13.26 -14.87
CA GLN A 354 18.40 -13.67 -15.28
C GLN A 354 19.52 -12.72 -14.81
N GLN A 355 19.20 -11.54 -14.27
CA GLN A 355 20.22 -10.61 -13.80
C GLN A 355 20.72 -10.98 -12.40
N PRO A 356 22.04 -10.93 -12.15
CA PRO A 356 22.57 -11.14 -10.81
C PRO A 356 22.03 -10.05 -9.87
N PRO A 357 21.83 -10.37 -8.59
CA PRO A 357 21.36 -9.40 -7.60
C PRO A 357 22.27 -8.17 -7.57
N ILE A 358 21.68 -6.98 -7.75
CA ILE A 358 22.40 -5.72 -7.74
C ILE A 358 22.33 -5.15 -6.32
N TRP A 359 23.50 -4.89 -5.74
CA TRP A 359 23.63 -4.27 -4.43
C TRP A 359 23.85 -2.78 -4.55
N GLU A 360 22.86 -2.00 -4.14
CA GLU A 360 22.91 -0.54 -4.16
C GLU A 360 23.58 0.01 -2.90
N ALA A 361 24.45 0.99 -3.09
CA ALA A 361 25.28 1.58 -2.04
C ALA A 361 24.64 2.85 -1.46
N TYR A 362 24.49 2.92 -0.14
CA TYR A 362 23.88 4.06 0.55
C TYR A 362 24.72 4.54 1.74
N HIS A 363 24.74 5.84 1.98
CA HIS A 363 25.16 6.39 3.27
C HIS A 363 24.11 6.07 4.34
N PRO A 364 24.50 5.90 5.62
CA PRO A 364 23.54 5.73 6.71
C PRO A 364 22.49 6.86 6.78
N SER A 365 22.88 8.08 6.43
CA SER A 365 22.01 9.26 6.36
C SER A 365 21.12 9.33 5.11
N CYS A 366 21.31 8.42 4.15
CA CYS A 366 20.60 8.39 2.88
C CYS A 366 19.55 7.28 2.78
N ILE A 367 19.39 6.46 3.81
CA ILE A 367 18.31 5.45 3.87
C ILE A 367 16.97 6.16 4.02
#